data_AF-A0A9D5PWY2-F1
#
_entry.id   AF-A0A9D5PWY2-F1
#
_cell.length_a   1.000
_cell.length_b   1.000
_cell.length_c   1.000
_cell.angle_alpha   90.00
_cell.angle_beta   90.00
_cell.angle_gamma   90.00
#
_symmetry.space_group_name_H-M   'P 1'
#
loop_
_entity.id
_entity.type
_entity.pdbx_description
1 polymer ?
#
loop_
_entity_poly.entity_id
_entity_poly.type
_entity_poly.pdbx_seq_one_letter_code
_entity_poly.pdbx_strand_id
1 'polypeptide(L)'
;MANGVSVEKSAVRGGIGCAQTSIRELDGAAKSLARSYSQAGSGGWHDQKYAALGSIISECCGALNQPIAELEECIRKLEALLEAIEQYENTSL
;
A
#
# COMPACT_ATOMS: atom_id res chain seq x y z
N MET A 1 -28.83 -2.88 29.57
CA MET A 1 -28.74 -2.36 28.20
C MET A 1 -27.36 -1.74 28.02
N ALA A 2 -26.36 -2.54 27.67
CA ALA A 2 -25.12 -2.00 27.14
C ALA A 2 -25.36 -1.89 25.64
N ASN A 3 -25.51 -0.67 25.12
CA ASN A 3 -25.40 -0.41 23.68
C ASN A 3 -23.96 -0.76 23.32
N GLY A 4 -23.72 -2.04 23.05
CA GLY A 4 -22.42 -2.58 22.70
C GLY A 4 -21.92 -1.83 21.49
N VAL A 5 -20.82 -1.12 21.66
CA VAL A 5 -19.99 -0.69 20.53
C VAL A 5 -19.45 -1.99 19.94
N SER A 6 -20.25 -2.63 19.09
CA SER A 6 -19.77 -3.73 18.25
C SER A 6 -18.88 -3.07 17.22
N VAL A 7 -17.58 -3.06 17.49
CA VAL A 7 -16.62 -2.63 16.47
C VAL A 7 -16.80 -3.59 15.31
N GLU A 8 -17.33 -3.10 14.20
CA GLU A 8 -17.65 -3.92 13.04
C GLU A 8 -16.37 -4.56 12.49
N LYS A 9 -16.11 -5.83 12.85
CA LYS A 9 -14.99 -6.62 12.32
C LYS A 9 -14.98 -6.62 10.79
N SER A 10 -16.16 -6.56 10.17
CA SER A 10 -16.34 -6.38 8.73
C SER A 10 -15.71 -5.09 8.21
N ALA A 11 -15.89 -3.97 8.91
CA ALA A 11 -15.29 -2.69 8.56
C ALA A 11 -13.76 -2.72 8.72
N VAL A 12 -13.24 -3.31 9.80
CA VAL A 12 -11.79 -3.47 10.01
C VAL A 12 -11.17 -4.32 8.90
N ARG A 13 -11.77 -5.48 8.59
CA ARG A 13 -11.33 -6.36 7.49
C ARG A 13 -11.44 -5.67 6.13
N GLY A 14 -12.49 -4.88 5.91
CA GLY A 14 -12.64 -4.04 4.70
C GLY A 14 -11.52 -3.01 4.57
N GLY A 15 -11.14 -2.35 5.66
CA GLY A 15 -10.02 -1.42 5.72
C GLY A 15 -8.69 -2.08 5.36
N ILE A 16 -8.41 -3.27 5.92
CA ILE A 16 -7.22 -4.07 5.59
C ILE A 16 -7.21 -4.40 4.10
N GLY A 17 -8.32 -4.91 3.55
CA GLY A 17 -8.41 -5.28 2.13
C GLY A 17 -8.22 -4.07 1.19
N CYS A 18 -8.78 -2.91 1.57
CA CYS A 18 -8.58 -1.66 0.83
C CYS A 18 -7.10 -1.27 0.81
N ALA A 19 -6.45 -1.23 1.98
CA ALA A 19 -5.04 -0.88 2.09
C ALA A 19 -4.13 -1.84 1.31
N GLN A 20 -4.39 -3.15 1.39
CA GLN A 20 -3.67 -4.17 0.62
C GLN A 20 -3.82 -3.96 -0.89
N THR A 21 -5.01 -3.60 -1.36
CA THR A 21 -5.26 -3.30 -2.77
C THR A 21 -4.48 -2.06 -3.20
N SER A 22 -4.54 -0.98 -2.41
CA SER A 22 -3.78 0.24 -2.70
C SER A 22 -2.27 0.00 -2.76
N ILE A 23 -1.70 -0.80 -1.84
CA ILE A 23 -0.29 -1.17 -1.87
C ILE A 23 0.07 -1.87 -3.18
N ARG A 24 -0.74 -2.85 -3.61
CA ARG A 24 -0.49 -3.60 -4.86
C ARG A 24 -0.51 -2.69 -6.09
N GLU A 25 -1.47 -1.77 -6.16
CA GLU A 25 -1.58 -0.83 -7.28
C GLU A 25 -0.39 0.14 -7.32
N LEU A 26 0.02 0.68 -6.16
CA LEU A 26 1.17 1.59 -6.06
C LEU A 26 2.49 0.89 -6.44
N ASP A 27 2.74 -0.30 -5.90
CA ASP A 27 3.93 -1.10 -6.21
C ASP A 27 3.94 -1.54 -7.69
N GLY A 28 2.77 -1.95 -8.21
CA GLY A 28 2.59 -2.29 -9.62
C GLY A 28 2.86 -1.11 -10.55
N ALA A 29 2.39 0.09 -10.21
CA ALA A 29 2.65 1.30 -10.97
C ALA A 29 4.15 1.66 -10.99
N ALA A 30 4.81 1.66 -9.83
CA ALA A 30 6.24 1.95 -9.72
C ALA A 30 7.08 0.96 -10.55
N LYS A 31 6.79 -0.35 -10.43
CA LYS A 31 7.45 -1.40 -11.22
C LYS A 31 7.21 -1.24 -12.72
N SER A 32 5.99 -0.88 -13.12
CA SER A 32 5.64 -0.69 -14.53
C SER A 32 6.37 0.50 -15.15
N LEU A 33 6.50 1.61 -14.40
CA LEU A 33 7.28 2.78 -14.82
C LEU A 33 8.76 2.44 -14.98
N ALA A 34 9.37 1.84 -13.96
CA ALA A 34 10.78 1.45 -13.98
C ALA A 34 11.08 0.44 -15.11
N ARG A 35 10.19 -0.53 -15.32
CA ARG A 35 10.32 -1.53 -16.39
C ARG A 35 10.22 -0.91 -17.77
N SER A 36 9.26 0.00 -18.00
CA SER A 36 9.09 0.68 -19.28
C SER A 36 10.31 1.54 -19.62
N TYR A 37 10.86 2.24 -18.63
CA TYR A 37 12.10 3.00 -18.78
C TYR A 37 13.30 2.14 -19.14
N SER A 38 13.49 1.03 -18.42
CA SER A 38 14.59 0.09 -18.67
C SER A 38 14.49 -0.52 -20.07
N GLN A 39 13.29 -0.89 -20.52
CA GLN A 39 13.08 -1.40 -21.89
C GLN A 39 13.45 -0.37 -22.95
N ALA A 40 13.14 0.91 -22.74
CA ALA A 40 13.48 1.97 -23.67
C ALA A 40 15.01 2.12 -23.81
N GLY A 41 15.75 1.99 -22.71
CA GLY A 41 17.23 1.94 -22.71
C GLY A 41 17.77 0.72 -23.46
N SER A 42 17.27 -0.47 -23.15
CA SER A 42 17.64 -1.71 -23.87
C SER A 42 17.33 -1.65 -25.37
N GLY A 43 16.35 -0.84 -25.79
CA GLY A 43 16.02 -0.56 -27.19
C GLY A 43 16.97 0.43 -27.88
N GLY A 44 18.00 0.92 -27.20
CA GLY A 44 19.04 1.80 -27.74
C GLY A 44 18.91 3.28 -27.38
N TRP A 45 17.89 3.68 -26.60
CA TRP A 45 17.71 5.08 -26.22
C TRP A 45 18.61 5.47 -25.03
N HIS A 46 19.58 6.37 -25.26
CA HIS A 46 20.58 6.77 -24.25
C HIS A 46 20.96 8.26 -24.32
N ASP A 47 20.09 9.12 -24.84
CA ASP A 47 20.37 10.55 -24.96
C ASP A 47 20.15 11.32 -23.64
N GLN A 48 20.33 12.65 -23.67
CA GLN A 48 20.11 13.50 -22.51
C GLN A 48 18.64 13.48 -22.02
N LYS A 49 17.67 13.24 -22.90
CA LYS A 49 16.25 13.14 -22.53
C LYS A 49 15.97 11.83 -21.82
N TYR A 50 16.64 10.74 -22.20
CA TYR A 50 16.61 9.48 -21.48
C TYR A 50 17.12 9.65 -20.04
N ALA A 51 18.23 10.37 -19.85
CA ALA A 51 18.76 10.66 -18.52
C ALA A 51 17.79 11.53 -17.69
N ALA A 52 17.22 12.58 -18.29
CA ALA A 52 16.24 13.45 -17.62
C ALA A 52 14.97 12.68 -17.19
N LEU A 53 14.44 11.82 -18.07
CA LEU A 53 13.30 10.96 -17.75
C LEU A 53 13.63 9.98 -16.63
N GLY A 54 14.85 9.46 -16.59
CA GLY A 54 15.32 8.57 -15.53
C GLY A 54 15.25 9.21 -14.14
N SER A 55 15.64 10.48 -14.01
CA SER A 55 15.50 11.22 -12.75
C SER A 55 14.04 11.32 -12.33
N ILE A 56 13.17 11.75 -13.25
CA ILE A 56 11.73 11.90 -12.99
C ILE A 56 11.11 10.56 -12.56
N ILE A 57 11.44 9.46 -13.25
CA ILE A 57 10.93 8.13 -12.91
C ILE A 57 11.43 7.68 -11.54
N SER A 58 12.71 7.93 -11.21
CA SER A 58 13.25 7.61 -9.89
C SER A 58 12.52 8.39 -8.78
N GLU A 59 12.27 9.67 -8.99
CA GLU A 59 11.53 10.53 -8.06
C GLU A 59 10.08 10.05 -7.89
N CYS A 60 9.40 9.73 -8.99
CA CYS A 60 8.05 9.17 -8.95
C CYS A 60 7.99 7.82 -8.22
N CYS A 61 8.91 6.90 -8.51
CA CYS A 61 8.98 5.61 -7.80
C CYS A 61 9.23 5.80 -6.30
N GLY A 62 10.07 6.76 -5.90
CA GLY A 62 10.27 7.13 -4.50
C GLY A 62 9.00 7.66 -3.86
N ALA A 63 8.29 8.57 -4.53
CA ALA A 63 7.04 9.14 -4.05
C ALA A 63 5.91 8.10 -3.92
N LEU A 64 5.87 7.08 -4.77
CA LEU A 64 4.93 5.96 -4.70
C LEU A 64 5.25 4.98 -3.55
N ASN A 65 6.51 4.89 -3.12
CA ASN A 65 6.91 4.02 -2.01
C ASN A 65 6.55 4.57 -0.63
N GLN A 66 6.50 5.90 -0.46
CA GLN A 66 6.09 6.50 0.81
C GLN A 66 4.68 6.06 1.26
N PRO A 67 3.61 6.19 0.45
CA PRO A 67 2.29 5.76 0.85
C PRO A 67 2.19 4.24 1.09
N ILE A 68 3.04 3.42 0.47
CA ILE A 68 3.11 1.98 0.77
C ILE A 68 3.48 1.76 2.24
N ALA A 69 4.51 2.44 2.75
CA ALA A 69 4.93 2.30 4.16
C ALA A 69 3.83 2.76 5.14
N GLU A 70 3.12 3.83 4.81
CA GLU A 70 1.99 4.34 5.61
C GLU A 70 0.81 3.34 5.62
N LEU A 71 0.51 2.73 4.46
CA LEU A 71 -0.53 1.71 4.34
C LEU A 71 -0.16 0.41 5.07
N GLU A 72 1.10 -0.01 5.04
CA GLU A 72 1.59 -1.16 5.83
C GLU A 72 1.45 -0.91 7.34
N GLU A 73 1.75 0.30 7.81
CA GLU A 73 1.50 0.68 9.19
C GLU A 73 0.00 0.69 9.54
N CYS A 74 -0.84 1.19 8.64
CA CYS A 74 -2.29 1.15 8.79
C CYS A 74 -2.80 -0.28 8.95
N ILE A 75 -2.33 -1.22 8.10
CA ILE A 75 -2.68 -2.64 8.19
C ILE A 75 -2.31 -3.21 9.56
N ARG A 76 -1.08 -2.97 10.05
CA ARG A 76 -0.65 -3.46 11.37
C ARG A 76 -1.55 -2.97 12.50
N LYS A 77 -1.99 -1.70 12.46
CA LYS A 77 -2.92 -1.13 13.44
C LYS A 77 -4.32 -1.75 13.35
N LEU A 78 -4.80 -1.99 12.14
CA LEU A 78 -6.10 -2.65 11.91
C LEU A 78 -6.09 -4.12 12.33
N GLU A 79 -4.99 -4.83 12.12
CA GLU A 79 -4.80 -6.21 12.60
C GLU A 79 -4.77 -6.27 14.13
N ALA A 80 -4.04 -5.35 14.78
CA ALA A 80 -4.03 -5.25 16.24
C ALA A 80 -5.42 -4.90 16.81
N LEU A 81 -6.17 -4.03 16.12
CA LEU A 81 -7.56 -3.73 16.49
C LEU A 81 -8.45 -4.97 16.34
N LEU A 82 -8.32 -5.72 15.25
CA LEU A 82 -9.09 -6.93 15.01
C LEU A 82 -8.86 -7.97 16.12
N GLU A 83 -7.59 -8.18 16.50
CA GLU A 83 -7.21 -9.06 17.59
C GLU A 83 -7.83 -8.61 18.93
N ALA A 84 -7.76 -7.31 19.24
CA ALA A 84 -8.36 -6.77 20.46
C ALA A 84 -9.88 -7.02 20.52
N ILE A 85 -10.59 -6.81 19.41
CA ILE A 85 -12.04 -7.08 19.35
C ILE A 85 -12.32 -8.57 19.61
N GLU A 86 -11.54 -9.47 19.02
CA GLU A 86 -11.68 -10.92 19.23
C GLU A 86 -11.45 -11.31 20.70
N GLN A 87 -10.46 -10.71 21.37
CA GLN A 87 -10.22 -10.93 22.81
C GLN A 87 -11.38 -10.42 23.68
N TYR A 88 -11.93 -9.24 23.39
CA TYR A 88 -13.06 -8.68 24.14
C TYR A 88 -14.33 -9.53 24.00
N GLU A 89 -14.64 -10.01 22.80
CA GLU A 89 -15.79 -10.89 22.58
C GLU A 89 -15.63 -12.23 23.31
N ASN A 90 -14.43 -12.81 23.30
CA ASN A 90 -14.15 -14.08 23.98
C ASN A 90 -14.20 -13.98 25.51
N THR A 91 -13.94 -12.80 26.07
CA THR A 91 -13.99 -12.57 27.53
C THR A 91 -15.41 -12.24 28.03
N SER A 92 -16.32 -11.89 27.12
CA SER A 92 -17.71 -11.51 27.43
C SER A 92 -18.69 -12.69 27.37
N LEU A 93 -18.17 -13.91 27.16
CA LEU A 93 -18.86 -15.21 27.24
C LEU A 93 -18.52 -15.90 28.55
#